data_AF-A0A969HJW7-F1
#
_entry.id   AF-A0A969HJW7-F1
#
_cell.length_a   1.000
_cell.length_b   1.000
_cell.length_c   1.000
_cell.angle_alpha   90.00
_cell.angle_beta   90.00
_cell.angle_gamma   90.00
#
_symmetry.space_group_name_H-M   'P 1'
#
loop_
_entity.id
_entity.type
_entity.pdbx_description
1 polymer ?
#
loop_
_entity_poly.entity_id
_entity_poly.type
_entity_poly.pdbx_seq_one_letter_code
_entity_poly.pdbx_strand_id
1 'polypeptide(L)'
;EGLYTSQWYFIFDLLGNDVGKATPLLSDLVQLADYSFGPTQPQITNVWRSLYRMILRANVIVAQAEQLEVNTPAEEALKARYIAEVRFLRALAYFNLNTLGEGFRLFPITRLT
;
A
#
# COMPACT_ATOMS: atom_id res chain seq x y z
N GLU A 1 -5.08 -2.23 -14.78
CA GLU A 1 -5.23 -1.97 -13.32
C GLU A 1 -3.92 -1.60 -12.60
N GLY A 2 -3.40 -0.38 -12.83
CA GLY A 2 -2.32 0.25 -12.05
C GLY A 2 -2.87 0.97 -10.82
N LEU A 3 -3.64 0.24 -10.01
CA LEU A 3 -4.58 0.79 -9.02
C LEU A 3 -3.92 1.36 -7.76
N TYR A 4 -2.70 0.90 -7.44
CA TYR A 4 -2.00 1.30 -6.21
C TYR A 4 -1.67 2.78 -6.17
N THR A 5 -1.09 3.34 -7.23
CA THR A 5 -0.66 4.75 -7.24
C THR A 5 -1.85 5.70 -7.10
N SER A 6 -2.89 5.55 -7.93
CA SER A 6 -4.02 6.48 -7.90
C SER A 6 -4.79 6.43 -6.57
N GLN A 7 -5.09 5.25 -6.04
CA GLN A 7 -5.83 5.12 -4.77
C GLN A 7 -5.01 5.54 -3.56
N TRP A 8 -3.69 5.28 -3.58
CA TRP A 8 -2.78 5.73 -2.53
C TRP A 8 -2.79 7.24 -2.42
N TYR A 9 -2.62 7.98 -3.54
CA TYR A 9 -2.66 9.43 -3.51
C TYR A 9 -3.96 9.97 -2.90
N PHE A 10 -5.11 9.46 -3.33
CA PHE A 10 -6.40 9.93 -2.80
C PHE A 10 -6.55 9.66 -1.31
N ILE A 11 -6.11 8.50 -0.81
CA ILE A 11 -6.27 8.18 0.61
C ILE A 11 -5.38 9.07 1.48
N PHE A 12 -4.11 9.27 1.14
CA PHE A 12 -3.22 10.06 1.98
C PHE A 12 -3.49 11.56 1.89
N ASP A 13 -3.89 12.05 0.72
CA ASP A 13 -4.22 13.46 0.51
C ASP A 13 -5.54 13.86 1.20
N LEU A 14 -6.60 13.05 1.02
CA LEU A 14 -7.90 13.29 1.65
C LEU A 14 -7.87 13.07 3.17
N LEU A 15 -7.15 12.05 3.66
CA LEU A 15 -7.00 11.83 5.11
C LEU A 15 -6.00 12.79 5.77
N GLY A 16 -5.08 13.38 5.00
CA GLY A 16 -4.17 14.42 5.47
C GLY A 16 -4.81 15.81 5.53
N ASN A 17 -6.02 15.97 4.96
CA ASN A 17 -6.70 17.25 4.79
C ASN A 17 -5.83 18.31 4.06
N ASP A 18 -4.95 17.86 3.16
CA ASP A 18 -4.03 18.73 2.40
C ASP A 18 -4.72 19.29 1.13
N VAL A 19 -5.78 18.60 0.66
CA VAL A 19 -6.63 19.05 -0.45
C VAL A 19 -8.07 19.32 -0.01
N GLY A 20 -8.56 20.51 -0.36
CA GLY A 20 -9.97 20.88 -0.22
C GLY A 20 -10.87 20.13 -1.22
N LYS A 21 -12.08 19.77 -0.79
CA LYS A 21 -13.05 19.04 -1.62
C LYS A 21 -13.33 19.78 -2.93
N ALA A 22 -12.94 19.20 -4.06
CA ALA A 22 -13.33 19.67 -5.39
C ALA A 22 -14.47 18.80 -5.95
N THR A 23 -15.54 19.40 -6.46
CA THR A 23 -16.70 18.70 -7.06
C THR A 23 -16.42 18.24 -8.50
N PRO A 24 -16.88 17.05 -8.96
CA PRO A 24 -17.61 16.00 -8.26
C PRO A 24 -16.69 14.81 -7.94
N LEU A 25 -16.18 14.76 -6.71
CA LEU A 25 -15.61 13.52 -6.18
C LEU A 25 -16.70 12.43 -6.16
N LEU A 26 -16.33 11.19 -6.51
CA LEU A 26 -17.18 10.02 -6.33
C LEU A 26 -17.71 10.00 -4.89
N SER A 27 -19.00 9.68 -4.69
CA SER A 27 -19.69 9.76 -3.38
C SER A 27 -18.92 9.08 -2.23
N ASP A 28 -18.20 7.99 -2.54
CA ASP A 28 -17.36 7.28 -1.59
C ASP A 28 -16.12 8.06 -1.13
N LEU A 29 -15.55 8.92 -1.98
CA LEU A 29 -14.38 9.75 -1.65
C LEU A 29 -14.77 10.96 -0.78
N VAL A 30 -16.02 11.44 -0.88
CA VAL A 30 -16.53 12.50 -0.01
C VAL A 30 -16.61 12.01 1.44
N GLN A 31 -17.07 10.78 1.66
CA GLN A 31 -17.11 10.16 2.99
C GLN A 31 -15.71 10.02 3.60
N LEU A 32 -14.69 9.78 2.76
CA LEU A 32 -13.31 9.71 3.18
C LEU A 32 -12.76 11.07 3.62
N ALA A 33 -13.10 12.15 2.89
CA ALA A 33 -12.75 13.52 3.25
C ALA A 33 -13.45 14.03 4.51
N ASP A 34 -14.69 13.58 4.75
CA ASP A 34 -15.48 13.94 5.94
C ASP A 34 -15.20 13.05 7.16
N TYR A 35 -14.26 12.10 7.05
CA TYR A 35 -13.98 11.08 8.06
C TYR A 35 -15.23 10.32 8.55
N SER A 36 -16.29 10.29 7.73
CA SER A 36 -17.59 9.69 8.05
C SER A 36 -17.77 8.31 7.41
N PHE A 37 -16.67 7.66 7.04
CA PHE A 37 -16.69 6.39 6.34
C PHE A 37 -16.91 5.21 7.30
N GLY A 38 -17.77 4.27 6.89
CA GLY A 38 -17.93 3.00 7.57
C GLY A 38 -16.77 2.03 7.32
N PRO A 39 -16.75 0.86 7.98
CA PRO A 39 -15.70 -0.15 7.78
C PRO A 39 -15.64 -0.72 6.36
N THR A 40 -16.67 -0.49 5.54
CA THR A 40 -16.82 -1.03 4.18
C THR A 40 -16.33 -0.09 3.08
N GLN A 41 -15.42 0.84 3.38
CA GLN A 41 -14.91 1.77 2.37
C GLN A 41 -14.11 1.03 1.27
N PRO A 42 -14.52 1.08 0.00
CA PRO A 42 -13.87 0.30 -1.06
C PRO A 42 -12.44 0.76 -1.32
N GLN A 43 -12.16 2.06 -1.19
CA GLN A 43 -10.82 2.60 -1.42
C GLN A 43 -9.79 2.06 -0.43
N ILE A 44 -10.14 2.04 0.86
CA ILE A 44 -9.30 1.47 1.92
C ILE A 44 -9.08 -0.01 1.62
N THR A 45 -10.16 -0.77 1.41
CA THR A 45 -10.10 -2.20 1.09
C THR A 45 -9.21 -2.49 -0.12
N ASN A 46 -9.25 -1.65 -1.15
CA ASN A 46 -8.44 -1.82 -2.35
C ASN A 46 -6.94 -1.56 -2.11
N VAL A 47 -6.58 -0.59 -1.25
CA VAL A 47 -5.18 -0.37 -0.85
C VAL A 47 -4.66 -1.54 -0.03
N TRP A 48 -5.40 -2.02 0.96
CA TRP A 48 -5.05 -3.23 1.71
C TRP A 48 -4.83 -4.42 0.78
N ARG A 49 -5.77 -4.67 -0.15
CA ARG A 49 -5.64 -5.74 -1.15
C ARG A 49 -4.42 -5.58 -2.05
N SER A 50 -4.05 -4.35 -2.38
CA SER A 50 -2.88 -4.07 -3.24
C SER A 50 -1.56 -4.28 -2.50
N LEU A 51 -1.48 -3.90 -1.23
CA LEU A 51 -0.32 -4.15 -0.37
C LEU A 51 -0.12 -5.66 -0.13
N TYR A 52 -1.18 -6.41 0.17
CA TYR A 52 -1.08 -7.87 0.30
C TYR A 52 -0.67 -8.55 -1.02
N ARG A 53 -1.17 -8.06 -2.16
CA ARG A 53 -0.72 -8.55 -3.48
C ARG A 53 0.77 -8.28 -3.71
N MET A 54 1.30 -7.15 -3.27
CA MET A 54 2.74 -6.84 -3.35
C MET A 54 3.57 -7.81 -2.51
N ILE A 55 3.14 -8.11 -1.28
CA ILE A 55 3.80 -9.07 -0.39
C ILE A 55 3.78 -10.48 -0.99
N LEU A 56 2.64 -10.93 -1.50
CA LEU A 56 2.52 -12.24 -2.12
C LEU A 56 3.47 -12.39 -3.31
N ARG A 57 3.48 -11.40 -4.22
CA ARG A 57 4.38 -11.39 -5.38
C ARG A 57 5.85 -11.40 -4.96
N ALA A 58 6.22 -10.62 -3.96
CA ALA A 58 7.58 -10.61 -3.45
C ALA A 58 8.00 -11.98 -2.90
N ASN A 59 7.13 -12.66 -2.16
CA ASN A 59 7.42 -14.01 -1.65
C ASN A 59 7.57 -15.03 -2.79
N VAL A 60 6.71 -14.96 -3.82
CA VAL A 60 6.83 -15.82 -5.00
C VAL A 60 8.14 -15.60 -5.73
N ILE A 61 8.55 -14.33 -5.93
CA ILE A 61 9.81 -14.02 -6.62
C ILE A 61 11.01 -14.50 -5.81
N VAL A 62 11.01 -14.36 -4.48
CA VAL A 62 12.10 -14.89 -3.64
C VAL A 62 12.17 -16.43 -3.75
N ALA A 63 11.03 -17.13 -3.69
CA ALA A 63 11.00 -18.58 -3.83
C ALA A 63 11.46 -19.05 -5.23
N GLN A 64 11.04 -18.36 -6.29
CA GLN A 64 11.49 -18.65 -7.65
C GLN A 64 12.98 -18.33 -7.86
N ALA A 65 13.47 -17.24 -7.26
CA ALA A 65 14.86 -16.89 -7.31
C ALA A 65 15.71 -17.96 -6.62
N GLU A 66 15.30 -18.51 -5.48
CA GLU A 66 16.01 -19.61 -4.80
C GLU A 66 16.19 -20.85 -5.67
N GLN A 67 15.19 -21.17 -6.52
CA GLN A 67 15.22 -22.31 -7.44
C GLN A 67 15.99 -22.04 -8.74
N LEU A 68 16.32 -20.79 -9.04
CA LEU A 68 16.99 -20.43 -10.28
C LEU A 68 18.47 -20.81 -10.21
N GLU A 69 18.85 -21.85 -10.94
CA GLU A 69 20.25 -22.24 -11.14
C GLU A 69 20.94 -21.21 -12.03
N VAL A 70 22.12 -20.76 -11.57
CA VAL A 70 22.86 -19.68 -12.21
C VAL A 70 24.19 -20.23 -12.67
N ASN A 71 24.57 -19.99 -13.93
CA ASN A 71 25.72 -20.64 -14.55
C ASN A 71 26.94 -19.71 -14.65
N THR A 72 26.76 -18.41 -14.41
CA THR A 72 27.84 -17.42 -14.47
C THR A 72 27.88 -16.51 -13.24
N PRO A 73 29.07 -16.06 -12.80
CA PRO A 73 29.21 -15.13 -11.67
C PRO A 73 28.49 -13.78 -11.87
N ALA A 74 28.35 -13.33 -13.14
CA ALA A 74 27.66 -12.09 -13.47
C ALA A 74 26.14 -12.19 -13.23
N GLU A 75 25.54 -13.33 -13.56
CA GLU A 75 24.12 -13.60 -13.31
C GLU A 75 23.85 -13.78 -11.81
N GLU A 76 24.80 -14.31 -11.02
CA GLU A 76 24.66 -14.43 -9.57
C GLU A 76 24.61 -13.05 -8.90
N ALA A 77 25.45 -12.11 -9.35
CA ALA A 77 25.41 -10.73 -8.88
C ALA A 77 24.07 -10.03 -9.24
N LEU A 78 23.54 -10.28 -10.44
CA LEU A 78 22.23 -9.76 -10.86
C LEU A 78 21.09 -10.35 -10.01
N LYS A 79 21.11 -11.67 -9.77
CA LYS A 79 20.15 -12.36 -8.93
C LYS A 79 20.14 -11.80 -7.50
N ALA A 80 21.32 -11.62 -6.90
CA ALA A 80 21.44 -11.04 -5.56
C ALA A 80 20.83 -9.63 -5.49
N ARG A 81 21.08 -8.80 -6.51
CA ARG A 81 20.49 -7.47 -6.63
C ARG A 81 18.96 -7.52 -6.73
N TYR A 82 18.41 -8.36 -7.59
CA TYR A 82 16.95 -8.49 -7.73
C TYR A 82 16.28 -8.99 -6.45
N ILE A 83 16.90 -9.94 -5.74
CA ILE A 83 16.40 -10.40 -4.44
C ILE A 83 16.40 -9.24 -3.42
N ALA A 84 17.45 -8.41 -3.41
CA ALA A 84 17.51 -7.25 -2.53
C ALA A 84 16.42 -6.22 -2.84
N GLU A 85 16.19 -5.91 -4.13
CA GLU A 85 15.14 -5.00 -4.58
C GLU A 85 13.74 -5.51 -4.18
N VAL A 86 13.48 -6.82 -4.37
CA VAL A 86 12.21 -7.44 -4.00
C VAL A 86 12.00 -7.45 -2.48
N ARG A 87 13.05 -7.71 -1.70
CA ARG A 87 12.99 -7.65 -0.23
C ARG A 87 12.71 -6.23 0.25
N PHE A 88 13.29 -5.21 -0.39
CA PHE A 88 12.97 -3.82 -0.11
C PHE A 88 11.49 -3.50 -0.38
N LEU A 89 10.96 -3.92 -1.53
CA LEU A 89 9.53 -3.73 -1.85
C LEU A 89 8.61 -4.42 -0.84
N ARG A 90 8.97 -5.60 -0.36
CA ARG A 90 8.22 -6.31 0.71
C ARG A 90 8.27 -5.54 2.03
N ALA A 91 9.43 -5.02 2.42
CA ALA A 91 9.58 -4.22 3.63
C ALA A 91 8.76 -2.92 3.56
N LEU A 92 8.78 -2.24 2.41
CA LEU A 92 7.95 -1.07 2.15
C LEU A 92 6.45 -1.38 2.26
N ALA A 93 6.02 -2.55 1.75
CA ALA A 93 4.65 -3.02 1.90
C ALA A 93 4.24 -3.16 3.37
N TYR A 94 5.08 -3.79 4.18
CA TYR A 94 4.84 -3.97 5.62
C TYR A 94 4.85 -2.64 6.37
N PHE A 95 5.76 -1.73 6.04
CA PHE A 95 5.77 -0.39 6.60
C PHE A 95 4.45 0.33 6.35
N ASN A 96 3.98 0.33 5.10
CA ASN A 96 2.71 0.97 4.73
C ASN A 96 1.49 0.32 5.40
N LEU A 97 1.48 -1.01 5.53
CA LEU A 97 0.44 -1.71 6.28
C LEU A 97 0.41 -1.30 7.76
N ASN A 98 1.57 -1.22 8.40
CA ASN A 98 1.66 -0.80 9.80
C ASN A 98 1.21 0.65 9.98
N THR A 99 1.69 1.55 9.11
CA THR A 99 1.32 2.97 9.13
C THR A 99 -0.18 3.18 8.93
N LEU A 100 -0.83 2.41 8.03
CA LEU A 100 -2.28 2.49 7.84
C LEU A 100 -3.05 1.91 9.04
N GLY A 101 -2.58 0.80 9.61
CA GLY A 101 -3.19 0.17 10.78
C GLY A 101 -3.08 1.03 12.04
N GLU A 102 -1.90 1.59 12.30
CA GLU A 102 -1.66 2.50 13.42
C GLU A 102 -2.27 3.87 13.20
N GLY A 103 -2.17 4.43 12.00
CA GLY A 103 -2.82 5.69 11.64
C GLY A 103 -4.32 5.63 11.90
N PHE A 104 -5.00 4.55 11.47
CA PHE A 104 -6.41 4.33 11.79
C PHE A 104 -6.66 4.15 13.29
N ARG A 105 -5.75 3.47 14.01
CA ARG A 105 -5.84 3.26 15.47
C ARG A 105 -5.56 4.53 16.29
N LEU A 106 -4.97 5.58 15.71
CA LEU A 106 -4.80 6.90 16.34
C LEU A 106 -5.96 7.87 16.05
N PHE A 107 -6.87 7.52 15.13
CA PHE A 107 -8.13 8.25 14.90
C PHE A 107 -9.38 7.82 15.71
N PRO A 108 -9.28 7.15 16.88
CA PRO A 108 -10.35 7.15 17.86
C PRO A 108 -9.97 8.04 19.05
N ILE A 109 -10.88 8.97 19.39
CA ILE A 109 -10.90 9.78 20.63
C ILE A 109 -10.04 11.05 20.62
N THR A 110 -10.46 12.09 19.88
CA THR A 110 -10.34 13.49 20.35
C THR A 110 -11.25 14.40 19.52
N ARG A 111 -12.57 14.28 19.68
CA ARG A 111 -13.53 15.39 19.47
C ARG A 111 -14.83 15.08 20.20
N LEU A 112 -14.83 15.24 21.52
CA LEU A 112 -16.03 15.56 22.30
C LEU A 112 -15.58 16.26 23.59
N THR A 113 -15.30 17.56 23.49
CA THR A 113 -15.63 18.63 24.45
C THR A 113 -15.46 19.95 23.74
#